data_AF-A0A7X1PCY2-F1
#
_entry.id   AF-A0A7X1PCY2-F1
#
_cell.length_a   1.000
_cell.length_b   1.000
_cell.length_c   1.000
_cell.angle_alpha   90.00
_cell.angle_beta   90.00
_cell.angle_gamma   90.00
#
_symmetry.space_group_name_H-M   'P 1'
#
loop_
_entity.id
_entity.type
_entity.pdbx_description
1 polymer ?
#
loop_
_entity_poly.entity_id
_entity_poly.type
_entity_poly.pdbx_seq_one_letter_code
_entity_poly.pdbx_strand_id
1 'polypeptide(L)'
;MATYNFERETRTPQSEAFVIEVNGDEIGRVDLHYAASTAYATLCVPTDFDDDAIEELIGEIDERLVMSWEPLRDDFIVTVWAGHEVGVFSETGDEDDEDDEDEDEDIEPTNGNR
;
A
#
# COMPACT_ATOMS: atom_id res chain seq x y z
N MET A 1 -4.49 8.12 21.68
CA MET A 1 -4.96 7.81 20.33
C MET A 1 -3.77 7.95 19.42
N ALA A 2 -3.42 6.87 18.74
CA ALA A 2 -2.42 6.90 17.69
C ALA A 2 -2.98 7.76 16.54
N THR A 3 -2.13 8.56 15.89
CA THR A 3 -2.57 9.33 14.73
C THR A 3 -2.38 8.47 13.49
N TYR A 4 -3.47 7.89 12.99
CA TYR A 4 -3.45 7.12 11.74
C TYR A 4 -3.44 8.05 10.52
N ASN A 5 -2.53 7.77 9.59
CA ASN A 5 -2.54 8.28 8.24
C ASN A 5 -3.01 7.19 7.28
N PHE A 6 -3.83 7.57 6.30
CA PHE A 6 -4.35 6.67 5.28
C PHE A 6 -3.90 7.17 3.91
N GLU A 7 -2.85 6.58 3.37
CA GLU A 7 -2.35 6.90 2.04
C GLU A 7 -3.08 6.05 1.00
N ARG A 8 -3.71 6.70 0.01
CA ARG A 8 -4.50 6.00 -1.00
C ARG A 8 -3.61 5.55 -2.16
N GLU A 9 -3.49 4.25 -2.34
CA GLU A 9 -2.71 3.68 -3.44
C GLU A 9 -3.54 3.50 -4.71
N THR A 10 -4.78 3.05 -4.57
CA THR A 10 -5.64 2.75 -5.72
C THR A 10 -7.05 3.24 -5.48
N ARG A 11 -7.69 3.71 -6.56
CA ARG A 11 -9.10 4.08 -6.56
C ARG A 11 -9.77 3.65 -7.86
N THR A 12 -10.88 2.95 -7.71
CA THR A 12 -11.81 2.58 -8.78
C THR A 12 -13.20 3.13 -8.44
N PRO A 13 -14.19 2.99 -9.34
CA PRO A 13 -15.56 3.41 -9.03
C PRO A 13 -16.20 2.70 -7.84
N GLN A 14 -15.77 1.48 -7.50
CA GLN A 14 -16.41 0.64 -6.47
C GLN A 14 -15.42 0.09 -5.44
N SER A 15 -14.15 0.49 -5.48
CA SER A 15 -13.13 -0.04 -4.58
C SER A 15 -11.96 0.92 -4.42
N GLU A 16 -11.36 0.89 -3.26
CA GLU A 16 -10.20 1.71 -2.88
C GLU A 16 -9.24 0.90 -2.04
N ALA A 17 -7.95 1.21 -2.13
CA ALA A 17 -6.94 0.61 -1.28
C ALA A 17 -6.12 1.69 -0.60
N PHE A 18 -5.84 1.48 0.68
CA PHE A 18 -5.06 2.39 1.50
C PHE A 18 -3.96 1.66 2.25
N VAL A 19 -2.76 2.24 2.23
CA VAL A 19 -1.70 1.97 3.18
C VAL A 19 -2.01 2.74 4.46
N ILE A 20 -1.81 2.09 5.60
CA ILE A 20 -2.07 2.63 6.94
C ILE A 20 -0.73 2.90 7.60
N GLU A 21 -0.51 4.13 8.03
CA GLU A 21 0.74 4.53 8.68
C GLU A 21 0.49 5.12 10.07
N VAL A 22 1.43 4.91 10.98
CA VAL A 22 1.48 5.53 12.30
C VAL A 22 2.88 6.09 12.53
N ASN A 23 2.98 7.39 12.80
CA ASN A 23 4.26 8.10 12.97
C ASN A 23 5.23 7.98 11.76
N GLY A 24 4.71 7.69 10.57
CA GLY A 24 5.51 7.49 9.35
C GLY A 24 5.97 6.05 9.12
N ASP A 25 5.62 5.12 10.01
CA ASP A 25 5.83 3.69 9.81
C ASP A 25 4.57 3.07 9.22
N GLU A 26 4.71 2.28 8.15
CA GLU A 26 3.62 1.45 7.62
C GLU A 26 3.26 0.37 8.64
N ILE A 27 1.99 0.32 9.01
CA ILE A 27 1.47 -0.65 9.98
C ILE A 27 0.42 -1.58 9.38
N GLY A 28 0.02 -1.40 8.12
CA GLY A 28 -0.97 -2.27 7.52
C GLY A 28 -1.60 -1.71 6.26
N ARG A 29 -2.64 -2.40 5.82
CA ARG A 29 -3.36 -2.10 4.59
C ARG A 29 -4.84 -2.34 4.78
N VAL A 30 -5.67 -1.48 4.19
CA VAL A 30 -7.11 -1.75 4.04
C VAL A 30 -7.53 -1.66 2.59
N ASP A 31 -8.20 -2.71 2.12
CA ASP A 31 -8.88 -2.75 0.83
C ASP A 31 -10.39 -2.63 1.05
N LEU A 32 -10.99 -1.58 0.52
CA LEU A 32 -12.40 -1.25 0.62
C LEU A 32 -13.12 -1.63 -0.69
N HIS A 33 -14.26 -2.30 -0.56
CA HIS A 33 -15.16 -2.60 -1.66
C HIS A 33 -16.57 -2.10 -1.33
N TYR A 34 -17.07 -1.19 -2.16
CA TYR A 34 -18.38 -0.60 -2.00
C TYR A 34 -19.41 -1.37 -2.83
N ALA A 35 -20.45 -1.87 -2.17
CA ALA A 35 -21.67 -2.37 -2.79
C ALA A 35 -22.83 -1.40 -2.50
N ALA A 36 -23.99 -1.63 -3.12
CA ALA A 36 -25.10 -0.67 -3.14
C ALA A 36 -25.59 -0.15 -1.77
N SER A 37 -25.43 -0.93 -0.69
CA SER A 37 -25.81 -0.53 0.67
C SER A 37 -24.88 -1.08 1.75
N THR A 38 -23.75 -1.65 1.36
CA THR A 38 -22.81 -2.32 2.27
C THR A 38 -21.39 -2.07 1.81
N ALA A 39 -20.53 -1.69 2.74
CA ALA A 39 -19.09 -1.63 2.52
C ALA A 39 -18.42 -2.89 3.10
N TYR A 40 -17.51 -3.47 2.34
CA TYR A 40 -16.65 -4.56 2.79
C TYR A 40 -15.21 -4.06 2.90
N ALA A 41 -14.53 -4.41 3.98
CA ALA A 41 -13.11 -4.15 4.17
C ALA A 41 -12.34 -5.45 4.39
N THR A 42 -11.20 -5.57 3.74
CA THR A 42 -10.13 -6.49 4.14
C THR A 42 -9.05 -5.66 4.82
N LEU A 43 -8.81 -5.92 6.10
CA LEU A 43 -7.84 -5.19 6.92
C LEU A 43 -6.69 -6.11 7.30
N CYS A 44 -5.47 -5.75 6.91
CA CYS A 44 -4.24 -6.43 7.31
C CYS A 44 -3.52 -5.57 8.37
N VAL A 45 -3.23 -6.14 9.53
CA VAL A 45 -2.58 -5.47 10.68
C VAL A 45 -1.42 -6.30 11.22
N PRO A 46 -0.52 -5.73 12.04
CA PRO A 46 0.57 -6.47 12.66
C PRO A 46 0.06 -7.53 13.63
N THR A 47 0.84 -8.59 13.84
CA THR A 47 0.47 -9.69 14.76
C THR A 47 0.32 -9.29 16.22
N ASP A 48 0.90 -8.15 16.60
CA ASP A 48 0.93 -7.66 17.97
C ASP A 48 -0.21 -6.66 18.27
N PHE A 49 -1.11 -6.41 17.32
CA PHE A 49 -2.33 -5.65 17.57
C PHE A 49 -3.31 -6.44 18.44
N ASP A 50 -3.80 -5.80 19.50
CA ASP A 50 -4.87 -6.33 20.34
C ASP A 50 -6.25 -5.94 19.80
N ASP A 51 -7.30 -6.54 20.37
CA ASP A 51 -8.68 -6.32 19.94
C ASP A 51 -9.09 -4.83 20.07
N ASP A 52 -8.62 -4.13 21.11
CA ASP A 52 -8.92 -2.70 21.32
C ASP A 52 -8.28 -1.83 20.22
N ALA A 53 -7.03 -2.11 19.84
CA ALA A 53 -6.35 -1.41 18.75
C ALA A 53 -7.02 -1.67 17.39
N ILE A 54 -7.47 -2.91 17.15
CA ILE A 54 -8.22 -3.26 15.94
C ILE A 54 -9.55 -2.51 15.90
N GLU A 55 -10.29 -2.46 16.99
CA GLU A 55 -11.56 -1.72 17.08
C GLU A 55 -11.36 -0.20 16.88
N GLU A 56 -10.31 0.40 17.48
CA GLU A 56 -9.96 1.81 17.28
C GLU A 56 -9.67 2.10 15.80
N LEU A 57 -8.88 1.24 15.15
CA LEU A 57 -8.54 1.40 13.73
C LEU A 57 -9.75 1.24 12.81
N ILE A 58 -10.63 0.27 13.08
CA ILE A 58 -11.89 0.09 12.33
C ILE A 58 -12.76 1.35 12.46
N GLY A 59 -12.84 1.94 13.65
CA GLY A 59 -13.58 3.20 13.87
C GLY A 59 -13.04 4.36 13.05
N GLU A 60 -11.72 4.53 13.01
CA GLU A 60 -11.07 5.58 12.22
C GLU A 60 -11.25 5.37 10.71
N ILE A 61 -11.16 4.12 10.23
CA ILE A 61 -11.44 3.76 8.82
C ILE A 61 -12.87 4.12 8.47
N ASP A 62 -13.83 3.75 9.34
CA ASP A 62 -15.23 4.05 9.12
C ASP A 62 -15.48 5.56 8.99
N GLU A 63 -15.07 6.32 10.01
CA GLU A 63 -15.33 7.76 10.07
C GLU A 63 -14.67 8.54 8.93
N ARG A 64 -13.43 8.17 8.57
CA ARG A 64 -12.62 8.97 7.64
C ARG A 64 -12.74 8.51 6.20
N LEU A 65 -12.85 7.21 5.96
CA LEU A 65 -12.81 6.63 4.62
C LEU A 65 -14.20 6.22 4.13
N VAL A 66 -14.97 5.51 4.95
CA VAL A 66 -16.25 4.94 4.51
C VAL A 66 -17.37 5.98 4.55
N MET A 67 -17.51 6.73 5.64
CA MET A 67 -18.53 7.78 5.78
C MET A 67 -18.32 8.95 4.80
N SER A 68 -17.09 9.18 4.35
CA SER A 68 -16.79 10.22 3.36
C SER A 68 -17.21 9.85 1.93
N TRP A 69 -17.37 8.55 1.64
CA TRP A 69 -17.75 8.05 0.32
C TRP A 69 -19.28 7.89 0.16
N GLU A 70 -19.97 7.20 1.09
CA GLU A 70 -21.42 7.00 1.03
C GLU A 70 -22.07 7.05 2.43
N PRO A 71 -22.71 8.19 2.79
CA PRO A 71 -23.32 8.39 4.10
C PRO A 71 -24.59 7.55 4.36
N LEU A 72 -25.12 6.89 3.32
CA LEU A 72 -26.43 6.20 3.35
C LEU A 72 -26.31 4.68 3.45
N ARG A 73 -25.12 4.14 3.75
CA ARG A 73 -24.95 2.68 3.86
C ARG A 73 -25.68 2.11 5.07
N ASP A 74 -26.09 0.86 4.96
CA ASP A 74 -26.76 0.12 6.04
C ASP A 74 -25.77 -0.69 6.89
N ASP A 75 -24.60 -1.07 6.34
CA ASP A 75 -23.66 -1.96 7.04
C ASP A 75 -22.17 -1.76 6.63
N PHE A 76 -21.25 -2.09 7.54
CA PHE A 76 -19.80 -2.10 7.32
C PHE A 76 -19.18 -3.38 7.87
N ILE A 77 -18.75 -4.27 6.97
CA ILE A 77 -18.26 -5.60 7.30
C ILE A 77 -16.74 -5.63 7.10
N VAL A 78 -16.00 -5.92 8.18
CA VAL A 78 -14.52 -5.97 8.14
C VAL A 78 -14.04 -7.39 8.39
N THR A 79 -13.18 -7.90 7.51
CA THR A 79 -12.39 -9.12 7.74
C THR A 79 -10.97 -8.73 8.09
N VAL A 80 -10.49 -9.14 9.26
CA VAL A 80 -9.16 -8.78 9.77
C VAL A 80 -8.19 -9.94 9.64
N TRP A 81 -7.00 -9.66 9.11
CA TRP A 81 -5.87 -10.57 9.03
C TRP A 81 -4.69 -9.99 9.83
N ALA A 82 -4.06 -10.81 10.64
CA ALA A 82 -2.88 -10.43 11.41
C ALA A 82 -1.62 -11.03 10.76
N GLY A 83 -0.66 -10.18 10.39
CA GLY A 83 0.53 -10.58 9.64
C GLY A 83 1.48 -9.41 9.36
N HIS A 84 2.39 -9.59 8.41
CA HIS A 84 3.26 -8.53 7.91
C HIS A 84 3.30 -8.61 6.38
N GLU A 85 3.56 -7.49 5.72
CA GLU A 85 3.83 -7.48 4.28
C GLU A 85 5.13 -8.25 4.00
N VAL A 86 5.08 -9.13 3.00
CA VAL A 86 6.24 -9.93 2.56
C VAL A 86 6.91 -9.31 1.33
N GLY A 87 6.21 -8.48 0.58
CA GLY A 87 6.69 -7.75 -0.57
C GLY A 87 5.64 -7.60 -1.66
N VAL A 88 5.92 -6.71 -2.62
CA VAL A 88 5.09 -6.44 -3.80
C VAL A 88 5.71 -7.15 -5.00
N PHE A 89 4.91 -7.92 -5.73
CA PHE A 89 5.34 -8.63 -6.93
C PHE A 89 4.57 -8.10 -8.14
N SER A 90 5.27 -7.80 -9.24
CA SER A 90 4.65 -7.35 -10.49
C SER A 90 5.23 -8.09 -11.68
N GLU A 91 4.42 -8.36 -12.70
CA GLU A 91 4.87 -9.07 -13.92
C GLU A 91 5.90 -8.26 -14.76
N THR A 92 6.12 -6.97 -14.46
CA THR A 92 7.04 -6.08 -15.21
C THR A 92 8.34 -5.78 -14.44
N GLY A 93 8.57 -6.42 -13.28
CA GLY A 93 9.54 -5.97 -12.28
C GLY A 93 10.98 -6.49 -12.35
N ASP A 94 11.40 -7.18 -13.42
CA ASP A 94 12.72 -7.85 -13.48
C ASP A 94 13.62 -7.41 -14.66
N GLU A 95 13.29 -6.35 -15.42
CA GLU A 95 13.96 -6.04 -16.70
C GLU A 95 14.85 -4.76 -16.74
N ASP A 96 14.95 -3.96 -15.67
CA ASP A 96 15.64 -2.65 -15.70
C ASP A 96 16.83 -2.52 -14.71
N ASP A 97 17.73 -3.52 -14.65
CA ASP A 97 19.01 -3.44 -13.90
C ASP A 97 20.23 -3.81 -14.79
N GLU A 98 20.22 -3.44 -16.09
CA GLU A 98 21.37 -3.54 -16.99
C GLU A 98 21.69 -2.20 -17.67
N ASP A 99 22.11 -1.19 -16.89
CA ASP A 99 22.75 0.02 -17.43
C ASP A 99 23.86 0.48 -16.45
N ASP A 100 24.90 -0.33 -16.32
CA ASP A 100 26.22 0.06 -15.77
C ASP A 100 27.31 -0.79 -16.44
N GLU A 101 27.58 -0.54 -17.72
CA GLU A 101 28.89 -0.86 -18.31
C GLU A 101 29.51 0.43 -18.87
N ASP A 102 30.43 0.97 -18.06
CA ASP A 102 31.38 2.01 -18.41
C ASP A 102 32.10 1.70 -19.74
N GLU A 103 31.78 2.42 -20.82
CA GLU A 103 32.64 2.49 -22.02
C GLU A 103 33.82 3.44 -21.77
N ASP A 104 34.72 3.05 -20.86
CA ASP A 104 36.12 3.47 -20.88
C ASP A 104 36.88 2.47 -21.77
N GLU A 105 37.17 2.82 -23.02
CA GLU A 105 38.42 2.48 -23.73
C GLU A 105 38.37 2.89 -25.21
N ASP A 106 39.01 4.01 -25.54
CA ASP A 106 39.66 4.17 -26.86
C ASP A 106 41.12 4.57 -26.63
N ILE A 107 41.91 3.56 -26.25
CA ILE A 107 43.36 3.56 -26.45
C ILE A 107 43.60 3.15 -27.90
N GLU A 108 43.90 4.10 -28.79
CA GLU A 108 44.45 3.76 -30.10
C GLU A 108 45.99 3.91 -30.13
N PRO A 109 46.69 3.03 -30.85
CA PRO A 109 48.09 2.73 -30.63
C PRO A 109 49.03 3.59 -31.49
N THR A 110 50.24 3.75 -30.98
CA THR A 110 51.45 4.21 -31.68
C THR A 110 51.64 3.56 -33.06
N ASN A 111 52.01 4.37 -34.09
CA ASN A 111 53.16 4.04 -34.94
C ASN A 111 53.67 5.19 -35.84
N GLY A 112 54.90 5.63 -35.56
CA GLY A 112 56.02 5.53 -36.52
C GLY A 112 56.17 6.52 -37.70
N ASN A 113 57.15 7.42 -37.53
CA ASN A 113 58.24 7.70 -38.48
C ASN A 113 57.99 8.62 -39.70
N ARG A 114 58.36 9.91 -39.57
CA ARG A 114 59.37 10.60 -40.41
C ARG A 114 59.73 11.99 -39.90
#